data_AF-A0A9E2BTI9-F1
#
_entry.id   AF-A0A9E2BTI9-F1
#
_cell.length_a   1.000
_cell.length_b   1.000
_cell.length_c   1.000
_cell.angle_alpha   90.00
_cell.angle_beta   90.00
_cell.angle_gamma   90.00
#
_symmetry.space_group_name_H-M   'P 1'
#
loop_
_entity.id
_entity.type
_entity.pdbx_description
1 polymer ?
#
loop_
_entity_poly.entity_id
_entity_poly.type
_entity_poly.pdbx_seq_one_letter_code
_entity_poly.pdbx_strand_id
1 'polypeptide(L)'
;MESQTLFLILGVVAAFGVAWYVYQEQQARLLRTRVVELPGCLRFEANGFFVEMQQSAKQIKVHAEACQLARTPLAGGAQKMQHGPLDATLPAAGLQIDVARGSVKAEGQSAPVPTGFCTITFTASDELTNTVNKRTGGHVSVLTIDQVPVPVAAGFQSFANRVDIWAEKITTRLQQDHAEEVRKEEEAAKAALAKQLAAQGDGEPVDMAVQIEMWRKAAGFSGSFSDVSTDDKGRVVWFIDFCDDGRITLHANKRTIHTTLRGATITALGAELEIGVRDDYWTEDDPVLAKFLVLQGLPPDERRAWRDRLEKIRDTLDSRVDRGY
;
A
#
# COMPACT_ATOMS: atom_id res chain seq x y z
N MET A 1 50.57 -67.10 -18.25
CA MET A 1 50.28 -65.96 -17.34
C MET A 1 50.24 -66.55 -15.95
N GLU A 2 51.21 -66.20 -15.09
CA GLU A 2 51.37 -66.82 -13.77
C GLU A 2 50.21 -66.42 -12.85
N SER A 3 49.71 -67.36 -12.04
CA SER A 3 48.61 -67.13 -11.09
C SER A 3 48.83 -65.89 -10.21
N GLN A 4 50.07 -65.62 -9.83
CA GLN A 4 50.46 -64.44 -9.04
C GLN A 4 50.24 -63.11 -9.75
N THR A 5 50.47 -63.02 -11.06
CA THR A 5 50.23 -61.77 -11.80
C THR A 5 48.74 -61.48 -11.93
N LEU A 6 47.91 -62.52 -12.01
CA LEU A 6 46.46 -62.37 -12.06
C LEU A 6 45.89 -61.85 -10.74
N PHE A 7 46.35 -62.36 -9.59
CA PHE A 7 45.95 -61.86 -8.27
C PHE A 7 46.40 -60.41 -8.01
N LEU A 8 47.60 -60.04 -8.46
CA LEU A 8 48.08 -58.65 -8.35
C LEU A 8 47.23 -57.69 -9.19
N ILE A 9 46.91 -58.05 -10.43
CA ILE A 9 46.05 -57.23 -11.30
C ILE A 9 44.66 -57.08 -10.68
N LEU A 10 44.07 -58.16 -10.15
CA LEU A 10 42.75 -58.12 -9.52
C LEU A 10 42.74 -57.25 -8.26
N GLY A 11 43.80 -57.32 -7.45
CA GLY A 11 43.96 -56.47 -6.27
C GLY A 11 44.07 -54.99 -6.61
N VAL A 12 44.84 -54.64 -7.65
CA VAL A 12 44.97 -53.25 -8.12
C VAL A 12 43.64 -52.72 -8.67
N VAL A 13 42.93 -53.51 -9.49
CA VAL A 13 41.63 -53.10 -10.04
C VAL A 13 40.60 -52.91 -8.93
N ALA A 14 40.56 -53.80 -7.92
CA ALA A 14 39.68 -53.66 -6.77
C ALA A 14 40.01 -52.39 -5.94
N ALA A 15 41.29 -52.13 -5.67
CA ALA A 15 41.73 -50.94 -4.95
C ALA A 15 41.36 -49.65 -5.69
N PHE A 16 41.57 -49.60 -7.01
CA PHE A 16 41.14 -48.47 -7.84
C PHE A 16 39.61 -48.30 -7.84
N GLY A 17 38.86 -49.39 -7.93
CA GLY A 17 37.40 -49.35 -7.88
C GLY A 17 36.88 -48.78 -6.56
N VAL A 18 37.44 -49.22 -5.43
CA VAL A 18 37.09 -48.70 -4.10
C VAL A 18 37.47 -47.22 -3.97
N ALA A 19 38.69 -46.83 -4.38
CA ALA A 19 39.13 -45.44 -4.32
C ALA A 19 38.24 -44.52 -5.18
N TRP A 20 37.89 -44.97 -6.39
CA TRP A 20 36.97 -44.25 -7.27
C TRP A 20 35.56 -44.12 -6.67
N TYR A 21 35.03 -45.20 -6.09
CA TYR A 21 33.74 -45.18 -5.42
C TYR A 21 33.74 -44.21 -4.23
N VAL A 22 34.76 -44.26 -3.37
CA VAL A 22 34.92 -43.34 -2.24
C VAL A 22 35.01 -41.89 -2.72
N TYR A 23 35.75 -41.63 -3.80
CA TYR A 23 35.85 -40.30 -4.41
C TYR A 23 34.49 -39.82 -4.92
N GLN A 24 33.74 -40.67 -5.64
CA GLN A 24 32.39 -40.36 -6.11
C GLN A 24 31.43 -40.10 -4.95
N GLU A 25 31.51 -40.89 -3.87
CA GLU A 25 30.66 -40.69 -2.70
C GLU A 25 31.02 -39.39 -1.96
N GLN A 26 32.29 -39.02 -1.88
CA GLN A 26 32.72 -37.73 -1.34
C GLN A 26 32.18 -36.57 -2.19
N GLN A 27 32.30 -36.63 -3.51
CA GLN A 27 31.74 -35.61 -4.41
C GLN A 27 30.21 -35.52 -4.28
N ALA A 28 29.52 -36.67 -4.18
CA ALA A 28 28.08 -36.70 -3.98
C ALA A 28 27.66 -36.10 -2.62
N ARG A 29 28.46 -36.27 -1.55
CA ARG A 29 28.19 -35.65 -0.25
C ARG A 29 28.23 -34.13 -0.30
N LEU A 30 29.14 -33.54 -1.07
CA LEU A 30 29.22 -32.08 -1.25
C LEU A 30 27.96 -31.51 -1.93
N LEU A 31 27.24 -32.32 -2.69
CA LEU A 31 26.04 -31.95 -3.43
C LEU A 31 24.73 -32.33 -2.71
N ARG A 32 24.81 -32.97 -1.54
CA ARG A 32 23.61 -33.34 -0.78
C ARG A 32 22.93 -32.08 -0.25
N THR A 33 21.65 -31.98 -0.58
CA THR A 33 20.75 -30.98 -0.02
C THR A 33 19.70 -31.69 0.82
N ARG A 34 19.29 -31.04 1.92
CA ARG A 34 18.22 -31.53 2.79
C ARG A 34 17.30 -30.39 3.14
N VAL A 35 16.00 -30.69 3.19
CA VAL A 35 15.01 -29.81 3.81
C VAL A 35 14.54 -30.51 5.08
N VAL A 36 14.72 -29.86 6.22
CA VAL A 36 14.36 -30.37 7.53
C VAL A 36 13.26 -29.49 8.10
N GLU A 37 12.16 -30.09 8.52
CA GLU A 37 11.12 -29.44 9.31
C GLU A 37 11.52 -29.53 10.78
N LEU A 38 11.71 -28.37 11.41
CA LEU A 38 12.00 -28.21 12.82
C LEU A 38 10.80 -27.51 13.50
N PRO A 39 10.63 -27.61 14.82
CA PRO A 39 9.53 -26.94 15.51
C PRO A 39 9.55 -25.41 15.26
N GLY A 40 8.60 -24.91 14.48
CA GLY A 40 8.47 -23.49 14.16
C GLY A 40 9.41 -22.95 13.06
N CYS A 41 10.23 -23.80 12.44
CA CYS A 41 11.09 -23.40 11.33
C CYS A 41 11.27 -24.47 10.25
N LEU A 42 11.48 -24.02 9.00
CA LEU A 42 11.86 -24.89 7.89
C LEU A 42 13.30 -24.58 7.53
N ARG A 43 14.19 -25.57 7.58
CA ARG A 43 15.61 -25.39 7.28
C ARG A 43 15.98 -26.09 5.98
N PHE A 44 16.58 -25.35 5.06
CA PHE A 44 17.35 -25.91 3.96
C PHE A 44 18.81 -26.01 4.38
N GLU A 45 19.42 -27.17 4.15
CA GLU A 45 20.81 -27.43 4.47
C GLU A 45 21.54 -27.96 3.23
N ALA A 46 22.65 -27.31 2.91
CA ALA A 46 23.62 -27.74 1.92
C ALA A 46 25.02 -27.68 2.52
N ASN A 47 26.00 -28.25 1.83
CA ASN A 47 27.37 -28.13 2.28
C ASN A 47 27.86 -26.67 2.15
N GLY A 48 28.30 -26.08 3.26
CA GLY A 48 28.82 -24.70 3.31
C GLY A 48 27.77 -23.59 3.49
N PHE A 49 26.46 -23.90 3.47
CA PHE A 49 25.42 -22.94 3.85
C PHE A 49 24.10 -23.60 4.26
N PHE A 50 23.34 -22.93 5.12
CA PHE A 50 21.97 -23.30 5.44
C PHE A 50 21.08 -22.07 5.55
N VAL A 51 19.79 -22.26 5.26
CA VAL A 51 18.78 -21.20 5.30
C VAL A 51 17.62 -21.68 6.16
N GLU A 52 17.28 -20.93 7.21
CA GLU A 52 16.17 -21.22 8.12
C GLU A 52 15.06 -20.19 7.93
N MET A 53 13.89 -20.67 7.55
CA MET A 53 12.64 -19.91 7.56
C MET A 53 12.03 -19.99 8.96
N GLN A 54 12.07 -18.89 9.73
CA GLN A 54 11.49 -18.82 11.08
C GLN A 54 10.10 -18.20 11.01
N GLN A 55 9.08 -19.05 10.97
CA GLN A 55 7.70 -18.62 10.70
C GLN A 55 7.13 -17.73 11.80
N SER A 56 7.41 -18.05 13.06
CA SER A 56 6.92 -17.30 14.24
C SER A 56 7.56 -15.92 14.35
N ALA A 57 8.87 -15.82 14.07
CA ALA A 57 9.63 -14.58 14.10
C ALA A 57 9.45 -13.71 12.85
N LYS A 58 8.81 -14.24 11.78
CA LYS A 58 8.66 -13.59 10.46
C LYS A 58 10.02 -13.17 9.86
N GLN A 59 11.03 -14.02 10.02
CA GLN A 59 12.42 -13.76 9.63
C GLN A 59 13.05 -14.99 8.97
N ILE A 60 14.13 -14.75 8.24
CA ILE A 60 14.97 -15.81 7.67
C ILE A 60 16.37 -15.64 8.20
N LYS A 61 16.95 -16.74 8.67
CA LYS A 61 18.36 -16.81 9.02
C LYS A 61 19.11 -17.50 7.90
N VAL A 62 20.12 -16.84 7.37
CA VAL A 62 21.03 -17.40 6.37
C VAL A 62 22.41 -17.52 7.00
N HIS A 63 22.93 -18.73 7.03
CA HIS A 63 24.30 -19.02 7.42
C HIS A 63 25.05 -19.48 6.19
N ALA A 64 26.18 -18.85 5.88
CA ALA A 64 27.04 -19.27 4.79
C ALA A 64 28.52 -19.09 5.18
N GLU A 65 29.36 -20.06 4.84
CA GLU A 65 30.80 -20.02 5.10
C GLU A 65 31.53 -19.02 4.19
N ALA A 66 30.99 -18.77 2.99
CA ALA A 66 31.50 -17.80 2.03
C ALA A 66 30.34 -17.01 1.42
N CYS A 67 30.13 -15.77 1.89
CA CYS A 67 29.13 -14.89 1.34
C CYS A 67 29.58 -13.42 1.39
N GLN A 68 28.80 -12.57 0.71
CA GLN A 68 28.95 -11.13 0.73
C GLN A 68 27.66 -10.50 1.21
N LEU A 69 27.70 -9.72 2.28
CA LEU A 69 26.57 -8.95 2.77
C LEU A 69 26.82 -7.46 2.57
N ALA A 70 25.98 -6.84 1.77
CA ALA A 70 25.90 -5.40 1.60
C ALA A 70 24.71 -4.86 2.39
N ARG A 71 24.96 -3.91 3.31
CA ARG A 71 23.90 -3.16 4.02
C ARG A 71 23.97 -1.69 3.65
N THR A 72 22.88 -1.18 3.09
CA THR A 72 22.73 0.24 2.74
C THR A 72 21.67 0.87 3.64
N PRO A 73 21.99 1.92 4.41
CA PRO A 73 21.00 2.66 5.18
C PRO A 73 19.95 3.31 4.29
N LEU A 74 18.67 3.19 4.66
CA LEU A 74 17.55 3.82 3.95
C LEU A 74 17.67 5.35 3.93
N ALA A 75 18.33 5.95 4.93
CA ALA A 75 18.57 7.39 5.03
C ALA A 75 19.67 7.93 4.10
N GLY A 76 20.19 7.13 3.15
CA GLY A 76 21.19 7.58 2.16
C GLY A 76 22.63 7.66 2.71
N GLY A 77 23.06 6.63 3.43
CA GLY A 77 24.41 6.53 4.01
C GLY A 77 25.37 5.61 3.25
N ALA A 78 26.63 5.58 3.67
CA ALA A 78 27.64 4.70 3.10
C ALA A 78 27.26 3.22 3.27
N GLN A 79 27.43 2.45 2.20
CA GLN A 79 27.22 1.01 2.17
C GLN A 79 28.25 0.30 3.05
N LYS A 80 27.80 -0.57 3.95
CA LYS A 80 28.66 -1.45 4.72
C LYS A 80 28.70 -2.82 4.06
N MET A 81 29.90 -3.22 3.61
CA MET A 81 30.13 -4.51 2.98
C MET A 81 30.85 -5.45 3.95
N GLN A 82 30.37 -6.68 4.09
CA GLN A 82 30.97 -7.74 4.89
C GLN A 82 31.22 -8.94 3.99
N HIS A 83 32.37 -9.59 4.15
CA HIS A 83 32.76 -10.77 3.38
C HIS A 83 33.18 -11.90 4.33
N GLY A 84 32.90 -13.14 3.93
CA GLY A 84 33.35 -14.34 4.63
C GLY A 84 32.21 -15.10 5.31
N PRO A 85 32.51 -15.88 6.37
CA PRO A 85 31.52 -16.65 7.09
C PRO A 85 30.59 -15.71 7.87
N LEU A 86 29.29 -15.81 7.62
CA LEU A 86 28.32 -14.89 8.19
C LEU A 86 27.02 -15.60 8.56
N ASP A 87 26.49 -15.21 9.72
CA ASP A 87 25.11 -15.43 10.13
C ASP A 87 24.30 -14.14 9.89
N ALA A 88 23.52 -14.10 8.82
CA ALA A 88 22.63 -13.00 8.51
C ALA A 88 21.20 -13.33 8.92
N THR A 89 20.51 -12.37 9.55
CA THR A 89 19.06 -12.43 9.77
C THR A 89 18.40 -11.35 8.93
N LEU A 90 17.43 -11.74 8.11
CA LEU A 90 16.73 -10.88 7.16
C LEU A 90 15.23 -10.91 7.47
N PRO A 91 14.51 -9.77 7.36
CA PRO A 91 13.06 -9.76 7.48
C PRO A 91 12.43 -10.55 6.33
N ALA A 92 11.32 -11.25 6.61
CA ALA A 92 10.55 -11.92 5.57
C ALA A 92 9.73 -10.95 4.71
N ALA A 93 9.38 -9.78 5.27
CA ALA A 93 8.61 -8.77 4.55
C ALA A 93 9.47 -8.10 3.47
N GLY A 94 9.00 -8.09 2.22
CA GLY A 94 9.74 -7.54 1.08
C GLY A 94 11.00 -8.31 0.70
N LEU A 95 11.12 -9.57 1.15
CA LEU A 95 12.24 -10.43 0.75
C LEU A 95 12.06 -10.88 -0.71
N GLN A 96 13.16 -10.84 -1.46
CA GLN A 96 13.30 -11.46 -2.77
C GLN A 96 14.50 -12.40 -2.78
N ILE A 97 14.33 -13.60 -3.33
CA ILE A 97 15.39 -14.58 -3.52
C ILE A 97 15.60 -14.82 -5.01
N ASP A 98 16.76 -14.43 -5.53
CA ASP A 98 17.13 -14.66 -6.92
C ASP A 98 18.23 -15.73 -7.03
N VAL A 99 18.05 -16.67 -7.94
CA VAL A 99 19.04 -17.71 -8.24
C VAL A 99 19.49 -17.56 -9.69
N ALA A 100 20.67 -16.98 -9.90
CA ALA A 100 21.22 -16.70 -11.22
C ALA A 100 22.31 -17.71 -11.60
N ARG A 101 22.27 -18.25 -12.83
CA ARG A 101 23.34 -19.12 -13.34
C ARG A 101 24.53 -18.29 -13.79
N GLY A 102 25.73 -18.67 -13.36
CA GLY A 102 26.97 -18.06 -13.80
C GLY A 102 27.28 -18.40 -15.25
N SER A 103 27.65 -17.40 -16.03
CA SER A 103 28.16 -17.57 -17.39
C SER A 103 29.40 -16.69 -17.60
N VAL A 104 30.45 -17.25 -18.20
CA VAL A 104 31.66 -16.50 -18.54
C VAL A 104 31.76 -16.37 -20.04
N LYS A 105 32.05 -15.15 -20.51
CA LYS A 105 32.39 -14.89 -21.92
C LYS A 105 33.89 -14.68 -22.00
N ALA A 106 34.62 -15.64 -22.57
CA ALA A 106 36.05 -15.49 -22.86
C ALA A 106 36.25 -14.59 -24.09
N GLU A 107 37.35 -13.83 -24.12
CA GLU A 107 37.73 -13.03 -25.31
C GLU A 107 37.84 -13.94 -26.53
N GLY A 108 37.06 -13.63 -27.57
CA GLY A 108 37.01 -14.40 -28.83
C GLY A 108 35.82 -15.37 -28.98
N GLN A 109 34.97 -15.56 -27.97
CA GLN A 109 33.75 -16.37 -28.09
C GLN A 109 32.48 -15.54 -28.32
N SER A 110 31.63 -16.02 -29.24
CA SER A 110 30.38 -15.35 -29.64
C SER A 110 29.25 -15.49 -28.60
N ALA A 111 29.26 -16.54 -27.77
CA ALA A 111 28.24 -16.80 -26.76
C ALA A 111 28.85 -17.09 -25.38
N PRO A 112 28.21 -16.67 -24.26
CA PRO A 112 28.64 -16.98 -22.90
C PRO A 112 28.58 -18.50 -22.61
N VAL A 113 29.60 -19.05 -21.97
CA VAL A 113 29.66 -20.46 -21.57
C VAL A 113 29.21 -20.61 -20.11
N PRO A 114 28.29 -21.54 -19.79
CA PRO A 114 27.86 -21.79 -18.41
C PRO A 114 29.03 -22.29 -17.55
N THR A 115 29.20 -21.73 -16.35
CA THR A 115 30.31 -22.10 -15.45
C THR A 115 30.04 -23.35 -14.61
N GLY A 116 28.81 -23.85 -14.59
CA GLY A 116 28.39 -24.95 -13.69
C GLY A 116 28.06 -24.50 -12.27
N PHE A 117 28.13 -23.20 -11.99
CA PHE A 117 27.81 -22.58 -10.70
C PHE A 117 26.69 -21.55 -10.83
N CYS A 118 26.03 -21.29 -9.71
CA CYS A 118 24.98 -20.28 -9.56
C CYS A 118 25.36 -19.31 -8.44
N THR A 119 24.80 -18.12 -8.51
CA THR A 119 24.82 -17.12 -7.43
C THR A 119 23.41 -17.02 -6.87
N ILE A 120 23.30 -17.09 -5.54
CA ILE A 120 22.04 -16.89 -4.81
C ILE A 120 22.10 -15.52 -4.16
N THR A 121 21.12 -14.67 -4.45
CA THR A 121 21.01 -13.33 -3.90
C THR A 121 19.73 -13.22 -3.08
N PHE A 122 19.85 -12.77 -1.83
CA PHE A 122 18.73 -12.41 -0.97
C PHE A 122 18.69 -10.91 -0.82
N THR A 123 17.60 -10.30 -1.25
CA THR A 123 17.35 -8.87 -1.08
C THR A 123 16.23 -8.68 -0.08
N ALA A 124 16.48 -7.94 0.99
CA ALA A 124 15.49 -7.66 2.03
C ALA A 124 15.55 -6.19 2.46
N SER A 125 14.41 -5.62 2.82
CA SER A 125 14.31 -4.27 3.37
C SER A 125 13.59 -4.27 4.71
N ASP A 126 14.19 -3.62 5.71
CA ASP A 126 13.57 -3.45 7.02
C ASP A 126 12.47 -2.36 7.03
N GLU A 127 12.29 -1.63 5.92
CA GLU A 127 11.43 -0.45 5.83
C GLU A 127 9.99 -0.73 6.28
N LEU A 128 9.30 -1.68 5.63
CA LEU A 128 7.90 -1.99 5.93
C LEU A 128 7.72 -2.45 7.38
N THR A 129 8.66 -3.24 7.89
CA THR A 129 8.64 -3.73 9.27
C THR A 129 8.87 -2.59 10.26
N ASN A 130 9.77 -1.65 9.96
CA ASN A 130 10.06 -0.51 10.83
C ASN A 130 8.93 0.53 10.80
N THR A 131 8.30 0.77 9.65
CA THR A 131 7.14 1.67 9.51
C THR A 131 5.99 1.18 10.38
N VAL A 132 5.62 -0.10 10.29
CA VAL A 132 4.56 -0.69 11.13
C VAL A 132 4.92 -0.64 12.61
N ASN A 133 6.19 -0.91 12.97
CA ASN A 133 6.63 -0.87 14.36
C ASN A 133 6.96 0.54 14.88
N LYS A 134 6.69 1.61 14.10
CA LYS A 134 7.01 3.02 14.42
C LYS A 134 8.47 3.22 14.84
N ARG A 135 9.39 2.45 14.24
CA ARG A 135 10.84 2.55 14.46
C ARG A 135 11.45 3.43 13.38
N THR A 136 12.33 4.34 13.80
CA THR A 136 13.08 5.20 12.89
C THR A 136 14.33 4.50 12.36
N GLY A 137 14.57 4.64 11.06
CA GLY A 137 15.71 4.05 10.36
C GLY A 137 15.41 2.71 9.69
N GLY A 138 16.45 2.07 9.16
CA GLY A 138 16.37 0.76 8.51
C GLY A 138 17.44 0.60 7.44
N HIS A 139 17.59 -0.63 6.97
CA HIS A 139 18.59 -1.00 5.99
C HIS A 139 17.97 -1.84 4.87
N VAL A 140 18.46 -1.61 3.66
CA VAL A 140 18.36 -2.59 2.58
C VAL A 140 19.57 -3.51 2.71
N SER A 141 19.31 -4.79 2.90
CA SER A 141 20.33 -5.83 3.00
C SER A 141 20.31 -6.68 1.74
N VAL A 142 21.46 -6.80 1.08
CA VAL A 142 21.69 -7.69 -0.05
C VAL A 142 22.75 -8.71 0.36
N LEU A 143 22.35 -9.97 0.48
CA LEU A 143 23.23 -11.09 0.80
C LEU A 143 23.44 -11.94 -0.44
N THR A 144 24.69 -12.12 -0.84
CA THR A 144 25.07 -12.88 -2.02
C THR A 144 25.91 -14.09 -1.62
N ILE A 145 25.49 -15.28 -2.05
CA ILE A 145 26.25 -16.53 -1.94
C ILE A 145 26.71 -16.90 -3.35
N ASP A 146 28.02 -16.81 -3.57
CA ASP A 146 28.64 -17.11 -4.85
C ASP A 146 29.05 -18.59 -4.96
N GLN A 147 29.27 -19.06 -6.19
CA GLN A 147 29.84 -20.39 -6.48
C GLN A 147 29.01 -21.58 -5.96
N VAL A 148 27.68 -21.47 -5.94
CA VAL A 148 26.79 -22.57 -5.55
C VAL A 148 26.68 -23.59 -6.69
N PRO A 149 26.98 -24.89 -6.49
CA PRO A 149 26.85 -25.87 -7.55
C PRO A 149 25.43 -25.95 -8.11
N VAL A 150 25.28 -26.07 -9.44
CA VAL A 150 23.96 -26.15 -10.10
C VAL A 150 23.00 -27.18 -9.48
N PRO A 151 23.43 -28.42 -9.12
CA PRO A 151 22.53 -29.38 -8.47
C PRO A 151 22.02 -28.90 -7.10
N VAL A 152 22.85 -28.19 -6.34
CA VAL A 152 22.49 -27.62 -5.04
C VAL A 152 21.51 -26.46 -5.23
N ALA A 153 21.79 -25.57 -6.18
CA ALA A 153 20.90 -24.47 -6.53
C ALA A 153 19.53 -24.97 -7.04
N ALA A 154 19.50 -26.05 -7.82
CA ALA A 154 18.26 -26.69 -8.26
C ALA A 154 17.46 -27.25 -7.08
N GLY A 155 18.11 -27.91 -6.11
CA GLY A 155 17.46 -28.38 -4.88
C GLY A 155 16.98 -27.23 -3.99
N PHE A 156 17.71 -26.11 -3.98
CA PHE A 156 17.34 -24.91 -3.24
C PHE A 156 16.13 -24.19 -3.85
N GLN A 157 15.96 -24.21 -5.18
CA GLN A 157 14.88 -23.50 -5.87
C GLN A 157 13.48 -23.83 -5.32
N SER A 158 13.20 -25.12 -5.03
CA SER A 158 11.91 -25.51 -4.46
C SER A 158 11.71 -25.00 -3.03
N PHE A 159 12.78 -24.80 -2.27
CA PHE A 159 12.73 -24.15 -0.97
C PHE A 159 12.56 -22.63 -1.12
N ALA A 160 13.32 -21.98 -2.01
CA ALA A 160 13.21 -20.55 -2.31
C ALA A 160 11.78 -20.18 -2.71
N ASN A 161 11.16 -20.91 -3.64
CA ASN A 161 9.78 -20.65 -4.06
C ASN A 161 8.77 -20.72 -2.88
N ARG A 162 8.97 -21.62 -1.90
CA ARG A 162 8.11 -21.69 -0.71
C ARG A 162 8.33 -20.50 0.22
N VAL A 163 9.58 -20.06 0.33
CA VAL A 163 9.94 -18.87 1.11
C VAL A 163 9.37 -17.62 0.46
N ASP A 164 9.43 -17.48 -0.87
CA ASP A 164 8.88 -16.33 -1.60
C ASP A 164 7.37 -16.20 -1.40
N ILE A 165 6.61 -17.28 -1.57
CA ILE A 165 5.15 -17.28 -1.32
C ILE A 165 4.83 -16.89 0.12
N TRP A 166 5.61 -17.37 1.07
CA TRP A 166 5.44 -17.03 2.48
C TRP A 166 5.79 -15.56 2.76
N ALA A 167 6.91 -15.07 2.23
CA ALA A 167 7.37 -13.69 2.33
C ALA A 167 6.35 -12.72 1.72
N GLU A 168 5.80 -13.03 0.55
CA GLU A 168 4.75 -12.26 -0.11
C GLU A 168 3.51 -12.18 0.80
N LYS A 169 3.04 -13.30 1.34
CA LYS A 169 1.90 -13.34 2.26
C LYS A 169 2.11 -12.50 3.52
N ILE A 170 3.33 -12.49 4.08
CA ILE A 170 3.67 -11.63 5.22
C ILE A 170 3.66 -10.16 4.80
N THR A 171 4.20 -9.84 3.62
CA THR A 171 4.26 -8.48 3.06
C THR A 171 2.85 -7.92 2.85
N THR A 172 1.97 -8.67 2.19
CA THR A 172 0.58 -8.25 1.95
C THR A 172 -0.17 -8.01 3.25
N ARG A 173 0.00 -8.88 4.25
CA ARG A 173 -0.63 -8.71 5.57
C ARG A 173 -0.16 -7.43 6.26
N LEU A 174 1.16 -7.18 6.28
CA LEU A 174 1.70 -5.97 6.90
C LEU A 174 1.26 -4.69 6.17
N GLN A 175 1.13 -4.73 4.85
CA GLN A 175 0.61 -3.60 4.07
C GLN A 175 -0.88 -3.33 4.39
N GLN A 176 -1.69 -4.38 4.53
CA GLN A 176 -3.08 -4.26 4.93
C GLN A 176 -3.21 -3.67 6.34
N ASP A 177 -2.46 -4.22 7.30
CA ASP A 177 -2.44 -3.73 8.69
C ASP A 177 -2.04 -2.25 8.73
N HIS A 178 -1.00 -1.86 7.99
CA HIS A 178 -0.56 -0.47 7.90
C HIS A 178 -1.64 0.44 7.29
N ALA A 179 -2.27 0.03 6.18
CA ALA A 179 -3.33 0.80 5.54
C ALA A 179 -4.53 0.99 6.46
N GLU A 180 -4.91 -0.01 7.24
CA GLU A 180 -5.97 0.10 8.24
C GLU A 180 -5.61 1.06 9.38
N GLU A 181 -4.36 1.02 9.86
CA GLU A 181 -3.89 1.96 10.89
C GLU A 181 -3.90 3.40 10.38
N VAL A 182 -3.40 3.65 9.18
CA VAL A 182 -3.43 4.99 8.55
C VAL A 182 -4.87 5.47 8.41
N ARG A 183 -5.79 4.63 7.95
CA ARG A 183 -7.22 5.00 7.86
C ARG A 183 -7.82 5.33 9.22
N LYS A 184 -7.52 4.56 10.26
CA LYS A 184 -7.98 4.84 11.64
C LYS A 184 -7.39 6.14 12.18
N GLU A 185 -6.11 6.41 11.91
CA GLU A 185 -5.44 7.66 12.31
C GLU A 185 -6.03 8.87 11.57
N GLU A 186 -6.33 8.74 10.28
CA GLU A 186 -7.01 9.78 9.49
C GLU A 186 -8.45 10.02 9.97
N GLU A 187 -9.21 8.97 10.26
CA GLU A 187 -10.56 9.08 10.81
C GLU A 187 -10.53 9.72 12.21
N ALA A 188 -9.57 9.35 13.05
CA ALA A 188 -9.35 9.96 14.35
C ALA A 188 -8.93 11.43 14.24
N ALA A 189 -8.07 11.78 13.29
CA ALA A 189 -7.65 13.15 13.02
C ALA A 189 -8.81 14.01 12.49
N LYS A 190 -9.64 13.46 11.58
CA LYS A 190 -10.88 14.11 11.12
C LYS A 190 -11.88 14.28 12.24
N ALA A 191 -12.05 13.28 13.11
CA ALA A 191 -12.91 13.37 14.28
C ALA A 191 -12.38 14.39 15.32
N ALA A 192 -11.06 14.48 15.50
CA ALA A 192 -10.42 15.47 16.37
C ALA A 192 -10.56 16.88 15.81
N LEU A 193 -10.37 17.07 14.50
CA LEU A 193 -10.60 18.34 13.81
C LEU A 193 -12.08 18.75 13.87
N ALA A 194 -13.00 17.82 13.67
CA ALA A 194 -14.44 18.05 13.82
C ALA A 194 -14.81 18.43 15.27
N LYS A 195 -14.18 17.81 16.28
CA LYS A 195 -14.34 18.20 17.69
C LYS A 195 -13.73 19.58 17.98
N GLN A 196 -12.59 19.93 17.39
CA GLN A 196 -12.00 21.27 17.54
C GLN A 196 -12.86 22.35 16.86
N LEU A 197 -13.40 22.08 15.67
CA LEU A 197 -14.35 22.97 14.99
C LEU A 197 -15.66 23.09 15.78
N ALA A 198 -16.14 22.00 16.40
CA ALA A 198 -17.30 22.04 17.28
C ALA A 198 -17.03 22.83 18.57
N ALA A 199 -15.82 22.75 19.13
CA ALA A 199 -15.41 23.51 20.32
C ALA A 199 -15.11 24.99 20.03
N GLN A 200 -14.65 25.33 18.82
CA GLN A 200 -14.56 26.72 18.36
C GLN A 200 -15.94 27.32 18.03
N GLY A 201 -16.97 26.48 17.91
CA GLY A 201 -18.37 26.89 17.74
C GLY A 201 -19.08 27.33 19.03
N ASP A 202 -18.39 27.33 20.18
CA ASP A 202 -18.89 27.85 21.47
C ASP A 202 -18.34 29.26 21.78
N GLY A 203 -17.96 30.03 20.76
CA GLY A 203 -17.82 31.49 20.85
C GLY A 203 -19.19 32.18 20.81
N GLU A 204 -19.31 33.34 21.46
CA GLU A 204 -20.51 34.20 21.45
C GLU A 204 -21.26 34.20 20.11
N PRO A 205 -22.61 34.23 20.12
CA PRO A 205 -23.40 34.18 18.90
C PRO A 205 -22.95 35.29 17.95
N VAL A 206 -22.25 34.90 16.88
CA VAL A 206 -21.90 35.81 15.79
C VAL A 206 -23.21 36.33 15.23
N ASP A 207 -23.32 37.64 15.15
CA ASP A 207 -24.49 38.31 14.58
C ASP A 207 -24.82 37.70 13.21
N MET A 208 -26.10 37.35 13.00
CA MET A 208 -26.61 36.71 11.79
C MET A 208 -26.15 37.45 10.53
N ALA A 209 -26.14 38.79 10.57
CA ALA A 209 -25.71 39.61 9.44
C ALA A 209 -24.23 39.37 9.08
N VAL A 210 -23.36 39.26 10.09
CA VAL A 210 -21.93 38.99 9.91
C VAL A 210 -21.71 37.58 9.36
N GLN A 211 -22.49 36.60 9.82
CA GLN A 211 -22.42 35.23 9.32
C GLN A 211 -22.84 35.14 7.84
N ILE A 212 -23.91 35.84 7.45
CA ILE A 212 -24.37 35.90 6.05
C ILE A 212 -23.35 36.60 5.16
N GLU A 213 -22.76 37.72 5.60
CA GLU A 213 -21.70 38.40 4.83
C GLU A 213 -20.48 37.52 4.63
N MET A 214 -20.07 36.77 5.66
CA MET A 214 -18.97 35.82 5.54
C MET A 214 -19.25 34.75 4.48
N TRP A 215 -20.47 34.20 4.44
CA TRP A 215 -20.87 33.24 3.41
C TRP A 215 -20.91 33.86 2.01
N ARG A 216 -21.44 35.07 1.85
CA ARG A 216 -21.43 35.79 0.56
C ARG A 216 -20.01 36.06 0.07
N LYS A 217 -19.12 36.46 0.98
CA LYS A 217 -17.70 36.68 0.68
C LYS A 217 -17.01 35.39 0.25
N ALA A 218 -17.28 34.28 0.93
CA ALA A 218 -16.74 32.96 0.57
C ALA A 218 -17.29 32.46 -0.77
N ALA A 219 -18.58 32.70 -1.04
CA ALA A 219 -19.24 32.34 -2.29
C ALA A 219 -18.77 33.18 -3.48
N GLY A 220 -18.21 34.37 -3.23
CA GLY A 220 -17.86 35.33 -4.27
C GLY A 220 -19.07 35.96 -4.97
N PHE A 221 -20.26 35.86 -4.39
CA PHE A 221 -21.49 36.47 -4.89
C PHE A 221 -22.46 36.79 -3.73
N SER A 222 -23.39 37.70 -4.01
CA SER A 222 -24.59 37.93 -3.19
C SER A 222 -25.80 37.63 -4.06
N GLY A 223 -26.76 36.86 -3.53
CA GLY A 223 -27.97 36.55 -4.28
C GLY A 223 -28.89 37.76 -4.42
N SER A 224 -29.71 37.73 -5.48
CA SER A 224 -30.84 38.66 -5.67
C SER A 224 -32.01 38.33 -4.74
N PHE A 225 -32.08 37.08 -4.28
CA PHE A 225 -33.11 36.57 -3.38
C PHE A 225 -32.44 35.80 -2.25
N SER A 226 -32.72 36.20 -1.02
CA SER A 226 -32.20 35.51 0.16
C SER A 226 -33.28 35.36 1.22
N ASP A 227 -33.20 34.28 1.99
CA ASP A 227 -34.07 34.05 3.15
C ASP A 227 -33.32 33.27 4.23
N VAL A 228 -33.68 33.49 5.49
CA VAL A 228 -32.96 32.95 6.64
C VAL A 228 -33.91 32.65 7.80
N SER A 229 -33.64 31.56 8.52
CA SER A 229 -34.24 31.29 9.81
C SER A 229 -33.18 31.18 10.88
N THR A 230 -33.50 31.66 12.08
CA THR A 230 -32.66 31.58 13.26
C THR A 230 -33.36 30.84 14.40
N ASP A 231 -32.59 30.25 15.29
CA ASP A 231 -33.10 29.67 16.53
C ASP A 231 -33.30 30.74 17.61
N ASP A 232 -33.87 30.35 18.76
CA ASP A 232 -34.10 31.24 19.91
C ASP A 232 -32.81 31.87 20.49
N LYS A 233 -31.64 31.43 20.03
CA LYS A 233 -30.32 31.94 20.41
C LYS A 233 -29.69 32.82 19.32
N GLY A 234 -30.43 33.13 18.25
CA GLY A 234 -29.99 33.94 17.12
C GLY A 234 -29.07 33.21 16.14
N ARG A 235 -28.91 31.88 16.25
CA ARG A 235 -28.05 31.10 15.34
C ARG A 235 -28.83 30.71 14.10
N VAL A 236 -28.21 30.83 12.94
CA VAL A 236 -28.84 30.46 11.66
C VAL A 236 -29.13 28.95 11.63
N VAL A 237 -30.40 28.58 11.46
CA VAL A 237 -30.89 27.20 11.32
C VAL A 237 -30.82 26.76 9.88
N TRP A 238 -31.29 27.62 8.98
CA TRP A 238 -31.18 27.45 7.55
C TRP A 238 -31.03 28.81 6.87
N PHE A 239 -30.33 28.83 5.74
CA PHE A 239 -30.16 30.02 4.90
C PHE A 239 -30.12 29.62 3.43
N ILE A 240 -30.76 30.42 2.60
CA ILE A 240 -30.70 30.32 1.14
C ILE A 240 -30.33 31.69 0.58
N ASP A 241 -29.32 31.72 -0.28
CA ASP A 241 -28.95 32.89 -1.06
C ASP A 241 -28.85 32.52 -2.53
N PHE A 242 -29.70 33.13 -3.35
CA PHE A 242 -29.92 32.70 -4.72
C PHE A 242 -29.76 33.89 -5.69
N CYS A 243 -28.93 33.70 -6.72
CA CYS A 243 -28.70 34.67 -7.78
C CYS A 243 -29.42 34.24 -9.08
N ASP A 244 -29.91 35.21 -9.85
CA ASP A 244 -30.66 34.96 -11.09
C ASP A 244 -29.86 34.24 -12.18
N ASP A 245 -28.54 34.18 -12.05
CA ASP A 245 -27.65 33.43 -12.93
C ASP A 245 -27.52 31.94 -12.59
N GLY A 246 -28.20 31.48 -11.53
CA GLY A 246 -28.20 30.08 -11.12
C GLY A 246 -27.26 29.73 -9.97
N ARG A 247 -26.41 30.67 -9.52
CA ARG A 247 -25.57 30.45 -8.34
C ARG A 247 -26.40 30.46 -7.07
N ILE A 248 -26.09 29.54 -6.17
CA ILE A 248 -26.84 29.35 -4.93
C ILE A 248 -25.91 29.02 -3.76
N THR A 249 -26.17 29.65 -2.62
CA THR A 249 -25.61 29.29 -1.32
C THR A 249 -26.71 28.67 -0.48
N LEU A 250 -26.45 27.50 0.07
CA LEU A 250 -27.38 26.81 0.97
C LEU A 250 -26.68 26.53 2.29
N HIS A 251 -27.36 26.84 3.39
CA HIS A 251 -26.98 26.41 4.72
C HIS A 251 -28.13 25.66 5.36
N ALA A 252 -27.86 24.47 5.87
CA ALA A 252 -28.79 23.70 6.72
C ALA A 252 -28.00 22.63 7.47
N ASN A 253 -28.49 22.21 8.64
CA ASN A 253 -27.86 21.15 9.44
C ASN A 253 -26.35 21.35 9.66
N LYS A 254 -25.94 22.59 9.96
CA LYS A 254 -24.54 23.01 10.18
C LYS A 254 -23.60 22.81 8.98
N ARG A 255 -24.14 22.62 7.77
CA ARG A 255 -23.38 22.54 6.52
C ARG A 255 -23.70 23.76 5.68
N THR A 256 -22.69 24.33 5.03
CA THR A 256 -22.85 25.38 4.02
C THR A 256 -22.25 24.88 2.70
N ILE A 257 -22.92 25.14 1.59
CA ILE A 257 -22.39 24.90 0.24
C ILE A 257 -22.60 26.13 -0.63
N HIS A 258 -21.67 26.36 -1.55
CA HIS A 258 -21.74 27.38 -2.59
C HIS A 258 -21.63 26.66 -3.93
N THR A 259 -22.70 26.64 -4.72
CA THR A 259 -22.76 25.84 -5.96
C THR A 259 -23.74 26.48 -6.95
N THR A 260 -24.17 25.72 -7.95
CA THR A 260 -25.16 26.12 -8.94
C THR A 260 -26.40 25.23 -8.87
N LEU A 261 -27.54 25.74 -9.32
CA LEU A 261 -28.77 24.95 -9.46
C LEU A 261 -28.75 23.93 -10.61
N ARG A 262 -27.65 23.82 -11.35
CA ARG A 262 -27.55 22.92 -12.51
C ARG A 262 -27.73 21.47 -12.07
N GLY A 263 -28.66 20.76 -12.70
CA GLY A 263 -29.00 19.38 -12.35
C GLY A 263 -29.45 19.20 -10.90
N ALA A 264 -29.94 20.27 -10.25
CA ALA A 264 -30.46 20.20 -8.89
C ALA A 264 -31.85 19.55 -8.85
N THR A 265 -32.15 18.86 -7.75
CA THR A 265 -33.49 18.37 -7.45
C THR A 265 -34.15 19.29 -6.43
N ILE A 266 -35.43 19.59 -6.63
CA ILE A 266 -36.18 20.55 -5.81
C ILE A 266 -37.48 19.83 -5.45
N THR A 267 -37.64 19.46 -4.19
CA THR A 267 -38.77 18.66 -3.71
C THR A 267 -39.46 19.38 -2.56
N ALA A 268 -40.77 19.59 -2.67
CA ALA A 268 -41.55 20.12 -1.56
C ALA A 268 -41.85 19.01 -0.54
N LEU A 269 -41.39 19.18 0.69
CA LEU A 269 -41.64 18.26 1.79
C LEU A 269 -42.56 18.94 2.81
N GLY A 270 -43.88 18.93 2.60
CA GLY A 270 -44.90 19.33 3.60
C GLY A 270 -44.69 20.70 4.28
N ALA A 271 -43.78 20.77 5.27
CA ALA A 271 -43.39 21.95 6.05
C ALA A 271 -42.08 22.64 5.60
N GLU A 272 -41.33 22.07 4.65
CA GLU A 272 -40.04 22.56 4.18
C GLU A 272 -39.82 22.27 2.69
N LEU A 273 -38.65 22.65 2.18
CA LEU A 273 -38.22 22.37 0.80
C LEU A 273 -36.87 21.65 0.85
N GLU A 274 -36.79 20.48 0.22
CA GLU A 274 -35.54 19.75 0.00
C GLU A 274 -34.91 20.17 -1.32
N ILE A 275 -33.70 20.71 -1.27
CA ILE A 275 -32.88 21.04 -2.44
C ILE A 275 -31.69 20.09 -2.46
N GLY A 276 -31.63 19.22 -3.46
CA GLY A 276 -30.47 18.39 -3.76
C GLY A 276 -29.59 19.08 -4.81
N VAL A 277 -28.35 19.40 -4.48
CA VAL A 277 -27.39 20.07 -5.38
C VAL A 277 -26.16 19.20 -5.61
N ARG A 278 -25.44 19.47 -6.70
CA ARG A 278 -24.14 18.86 -6.97
C ARG A 278 -23.10 19.52 -6.07
N ASP A 279 -22.38 18.71 -5.31
CA ASP A 279 -21.23 19.15 -4.52
C ASP A 279 -19.91 18.75 -5.21
N ASP A 280 -18.79 19.04 -4.56
CA ASP A 280 -17.46 18.77 -5.09
C ASP A 280 -17.16 17.27 -5.28
N TYR A 281 -17.98 16.39 -4.72
CA TYR A 281 -17.85 14.94 -4.81
C TYR A 281 -18.79 14.32 -5.86
N TRP A 282 -19.67 15.11 -6.46
CA TRP A 282 -20.60 14.64 -7.48
C TRP A 282 -19.86 14.26 -8.77
N THR A 283 -20.15 13.07 -9.30
CA THR A 283 -19.62 12.58 -10.58
C THR A 283 -20.73 11.90 -11.39
N GLU A 284 -20.49 11.66 -12.69
CA GLU A 284 -21.44 10.91 -13.51
C GLU A 284 -21.57 9.45 -13.04
N ASP A 285 -20.48 8.86 -12.53
CA ASP A 285 -20.43 7.49 -12.01
C ASP A 285 -21.06 7.35 -10.61
N ASP A 286 -21.09 8.44 -9.83
CA ASP A 286 -21.74 8.52 -8.51
C ASP A 286 -22.63 9.78 -8.41
N PRO A 287 -23.89 9.71 -8.91
CA PRO A 287 -24.74 10.88 -9.07
C PRO A 287 -25.51 11.26 -7.80
N VAL A 288 -24.92 11.07 -6.61
CA VAL A 288 -25.57 11.41 -5.34
C VAL A 288 -25.54 12.92 -5.10
N LEU A 289 -26.71 13.51 -4.88
CA LEU A 289 -26.85 14.94 -4.61
C LEU A 289 -26.78 15.25 -3.12
N ALA A 290 -26.08 16.32 -2.75
CA ALA A 290 -26.09 16.87 -1.41
C ALA A 290 -27.41 17.55 -1.12
N LYS A 291 -28.17 17.03 -0.14
CA LYS A 291 -29.52 17.49 0.20
C LYS A 291 -29.52 18.51 1.33
N PHE A 292 -30.25 19.59 1.13
CA PHE A 292 -30.45 20.66 2.10
C PHE A 292 -31.94 20.88 2.33
N LEU A 293 -32.35 20.86 3.59
CA LEU A 293 -33.72 21.17 4.01
C LEU A 293 -33.77 22.64 4.42
N VAL A 294 -34.53 23.44 3.68
CA VAL A 294 -34.61 24.90 3.85
C VAL A 294 -36.06 25.37 3.85
N LEU A 295 -36.27 26.64 4.18
CA LEU A 295 -37.59 27.29 4.19
C LEU A 295 -38.56 26.70 5.23
N GLN A 296 -38.05 25.97 6.22
CA GLN A 296 -38.88 25.43 7.30
C GLN A 296 -39.55 26.59 8.06
N GLY A 297 -40.86 26.50 8.24
CA GLY A 297 -41.66 27.50 8.96
C GLY A 297 -42.23 28.64 8.11
N LEU A 298 -41.86 28.73 6.83
CA LEU A 298 -42.45 29.71 5.92
C LEU A 298 -43.88 29.32 5.50
N PRO A 299 -44.77 30.30 5.23
CA PRO A 299 -46.10 30.06 4.71
C PRO A 299 -46.09 29.21 3.43
N PRO A 300 -47.09 28.34 3.21
CA PRO A 300 -47.12 27.45 2.04
C PRO A 300 -47.02 28.19 0.70
N ASP A 301 -47.60 29.38 0.57
CA ASP A 301 -47.58 30.16 -0.67
C ASP A 301 -46.21 30.76 -0.97
N GLU A 302 -45.49 31.22 0.06
CA GLU A 302 -44.11 31.71 -0.08
C GLU A 302 -43.14 30.59 -0.43
N ARG A 303 -43.30 29.41 0.20
CA ARG A 303 -42.53 28.21 -0.15
C ARG A 303 -42.80 27.76 -1.57
N ARG A 304 -44.06 27.84 -2.04
CA ARG A 304 -44.42 27.57 -3.43
C ARG A 304 -43.73 28.55 -4.38
N ALA A 305 -43.76 29.84 -4.06
CA ALA A 305 -43.09 30.86 -4.87
C ALA A 305 -41.57 30.65 -4.96
N TRP A 306 -40.93 30.25 -3.85
CA TRP A 306 -39.52 29.88 -3.82
C TRP A 306 -39.23 28.67 -4.72
N ARG A 307 -40.01 27.59 -4.58
CA ARG A 307 -39.88 26.41 -5.42
C ARG A 307 -39.98 26.75 -6.90
N ASP A 308 -41.06 27.45 -7.28
CA ASP A 308 -41.34 27.77 -8.68
C ASP A 308 -40.22 28.65 -9.28
N ARG A 309 -39.62 29.56 -8.48
CA ARG A 309 -38.45 30.37 -8.88
C ARG A 309 -37.22 29.51 -9.13
N LEU A 310 -36.88 28.62 -8.20
CA LEU A 310 -35.70 27.76 -8.28
C LEU A 310 -35.82 26.78 -9.46
N GLU A 311 -37.00 26.16 -9.64
CA GLU A 311 -37.28 25.25 -10.75
C GLU A 311 -37.16 25.95 -12.10
N LYS A 312 -37.76 27.14 -12.25
CA LYS A 312 -37.67 27.92 -13.48
C LYS A 312 -36.23 28.21 -13.89
N ILE A 313 -35.37 28.55 -12.92
CA ILE A 313 -33.97 28.90 -13.21
C ILE A 313 -33.15 27.63 -13.50
N ARG A 314 -33.33 26.56 -12.71
CA ARG A 314 -32.73 25.25 -13.02
C ARG A 314 -33.07 24.82 -14.45
N ASP A 315 -34.34 24.82 -14.82
CA ASP A 315 -34.80 24.36 -16.13
C ASP A 315 -34.22 25.23 -17.27
N THR A 316 -34.02 26.52 -17.00
CA THR A 316 -33.34 27.43 -17.93
C THR A 316 -31.86 27.09 -18.10
N LEU A 317 -31.17 26.69 -17.04
CA LEU A 317 -29.76 26.29 -17.08
C LEU A 317 -29.59 24.95 -17.80
N ASP A 318 -30.42 23.96 -17.46
CA ASP A 318 -30.34 22.62 -18.04
C ASP A 318 -30.69 22.65 -19.54
N SER A 319 -31.68 23.44 -19.95
CA SER A 319 -32.06 23.60 -21.37
C SER A 319 -31.04 24.36 -22.24
N ARG A 320 -30.17 25.19 -21.65
CA ARG A 320 -29.06 25.85 -22.38
C ARG A 320 -27.97 24.86 -22.76
N VAL A 321 -27.69 23.91 -21.88
CA VAL A 321 -26.67 22.87 -22.07
C VAL A 321 -27.07 21.89 -23.18
N ASP A 322 -28.33 21.46 -23.20
CA ASP A 322 -28.86 20.57 -24.25
C ASP A 322 -28.79 21.19 -25.66
N ARG A 323 -28.65 22.51 -25.75
CA ARG A 323 -28.52 23.27 -27.01
C ARG A 323 -27.07 23.59 -27.39
N GLY A 324 -26.08 23.13 -26.61
CA GLY A 324 -24.66 23.24 -26.95
C GLY A 324 -24.10 24.66 -26.98
N TYR A 325 -24.65 25.57 -26.15
CA TYR A 325 -24.08 26.90 -25.90
C TYR A 325 -23.36 26.95 -24.55
#